data_AF-A0A1A3TQ41-F1
#
_entry.id   AF-A0A1A3TQ41-F1
#
_cell.length_a   1.000
_cell.length_b   1.000
_cell.length_c   1.000
_cell.angle_alpha   90.00
_cell.angle_beta   90.00
_cell.angle_gamma   90.00
#
_symmetry.space_group_name_H-M   'P 1'
#
loop_
_entity.id
_entity.type
_entity.pdbx_description
1 polymer ?
#
loop_
_entity_poly.entity_id
_entity_poly.type
_entity_poly.pdbx_seq_one_letter_code
_entity_poly.pdbx_strand_id
1 'polypeptide(L)' 'MSVLSFLGYFVGIPVVLVLVLSSRIWMQKGPRAAVYKMSDRWTHPPILWAATDEVVGGGHGHGKSEFSVGGGASGNW' A
#
# COMPACT_ATOMS: atom_id res chain seq x y z
N MET A 1 8.26 26.38 44.15
CA MET A 1 8.01 25.30 43.17
C MET A 1 9.16 24.30 43.25
N SER A 2 8.90 23.00 43.38
CA SER A 2 9.97 21.98 43.39
C SER A 2 10.37 21.57 41.98
N VAL A 3 11.61 21.14 41.78
CA VAL A 3 12.12 20.57 40.52
C VAL A 3 11.28 19.36 40.08
N LEU A 4 10.84 18.54 41.05
CA LEU A 4 9.97 17.40 40.79
C LEU A 4 8.60 17.82 40.22
N SER A 5 8.03 18.92 40.75
CA SER A 5 6.76 19.47 40.24
C SER A 5 6.93 20.06 38.84
N PHE A 6 8.05 20.74 38.56
CA PHE A 6 8.34 21.29 37.24
C PHE A 6 8.42 20.18 36.17
N LEU A 7 9.17 19.11 36.44
CA LEU A 7 9.28 17.96 35.53
C LEU A 7 7.93 17.27 35.31
N GLY A 8 7.13 17.10 36.37
CA GLY A 8 5.81 16.49 36.27
C GLY A 8 4.87 17.23 35.32
N TYR A 9 4.82 18.56 35.41
CA TYR A 9 3.93 19.36 34.58
C TYR A 9 4.45 19.58 33.16
N PHE A 10 5.73 19.95 33.01
CA PHE A 10 6.29 20.35 31.71
C PHE A 10 6.77 19.19 30.85
N VAL A 11 7.00 18.01 31.44
CA VAL A 11 7.44 16.82 30.72
C VAL A 11 6.42 15.69 30.86
N GLY A 12 5.99 15.40 32.10
CA GLY A 12 5.06 14.30 32.37
C GLY A 12 3.72 14.45 31.64
N ILE A 13 3.05 15.60 31.76
CA ILE A 13 1.75 15.83 31.12
C ILE A 13 1.83 15.72 29.58
N PRO A 14 2.77 16.40 28.88
CA PRO A 14 2.91 16.23 27.43
C PRO A 14 3.18 14.79 27.01
N VAL A 15 4.04 14.07 27.73
CA VAL A 15 4.35 12.66 27.41
C VAL A 15 3.11 11.78 27.56
N VAL A 16 2.37 11.91 28.67
CA VAL A 16 1.14 11.15 28.88
C VAL A 16 0.10 11.48 27.79
N LEU A 17 -0.04 12.75 27.43
CA LEU A 17 -0.97 13.17 26.38
C LEU A 17 -0.60 12.52 25.03
N VAL A 18 0.68 12.55 24.64
CA VAL A 18 1.15 11.92 23.40
C VAL A 18 0.91 10.42 23.43
N LEU A 19 1.19 9.73 24.53
CA LEU A 19 0.97 8.29 24.64
C LEU A 19 -0.52 7.93 24.50
N VAL A 20 -1.40 8.66 25.18
CA VAL A 20 -2.86 8.44 25.11
C VAL A 20 -3.37 8.68 23.69
N LEU A 21 -2.97 9.77 23.05
CA LEU A 21 -3.39 10.08 21.69
C LEU A 21 -2.84 9.08 20.67
N SER A 22 -1.55 8.76 20.75
CA SER A 22 -0.91 7.81 19.83
C SER A 22 -1.54 6.42 19.93
N SER A 23 -1.78 5.94 21.16
CA SER A 23 -2.48 4.68 21.39
C SER A 23 -3.87 4.70 20.74
N ARG A 24 -4.65 5.77 20.95
CA ARG A 24 -6.00 5.86 20.37
C ARG A 24 -5.99 5.92 18.84
N ILE A 25 -5.05 6.64 18.24
CA ILE A 25 -4.99 6.84 16.78
C ILE A 25 -4.50 5.57 16.10
N TRP A 26 -3.44 4.92 16.61
CA TRP A 26 -2.82 3.78 15.93
C TRP A 26 -3.47 2.44 16.23
N MET A 27 -4.27 2.32 17.29
CA MET A 27 -5.06 1.10 17.54
C MET A 27 -6.27 0.97 16.61
N GLN A 28 -6.65 2.04 15.91
CA GLN A 28 -7.77 1.99 14.97
C GLN A 28 -7.34 1.28 13.68
N LYS A 29 -8.14 0.31 13.24
CA LYS A 29 -7.96 -0.31 11.94
C LYS A 29 -8.21 0.73 10.86
N GLY A 30 -7.19 1.08 10.09
CA GLY A 30 -7.28 2.07 9.03
C GLY A 30 -8.20 1.64 7.87
N PRO A 31 -8.51 2.56 6.94
CA PRO A 31 -9.44 2.32 5.83
C PRO A 31 -8.90 1.36 4.75
N ARG A 32 -7.67 0.87 4.91
CA ARG A 32 -7.04 -0.04 3.95
C ARG A 32 -7.78 -1.38 3.95
N ALA A 33 -8.17 -1.82 2.75
CA ALA A 33 -8.78 -3.12 2.55
C ALA A 33 -7.87 -4.24 3.10
N ALA A 34 -8.49 -5.33 3.54
CA ALA A 34 -7.75 -6.51 3.97
C ALA A 34 -6.92 -7.08 2.83
N VAL A 35 -5.74 -7.61 3.15
CA VAL A 35 -4.90 -8.34 2.19
C VAL A 35 -5.66 -9.57 1.70
N TYR A 36 -5.64 -9.81 0.39
CA TYR A 36 -6.27 -10.99 -0.20
C TYR A 36 -5.58 -12.27 0.29
N LYS A 37 -6.37 -13.24 0.71
CA LYS A 37 -5.90 -14.58 1.09
C LYS A 37 -6.17 -15.54 -0.05
N MET A 38 -5.17 -16.35 -0.40
CA MET A 38 -5.26 -17.30 -1.51
C MET A 38 -6.31 -18.41 -1.28
N SER A 39 -6.63 -18.71 -0.01
CA SER A 39 -7.70 -19.64 0.36
C SER A 39 -9.10 -19.11 0.07
N ASP A 40 -9.25 -17.78 -0.03
CA ASP A 40 -10.54 -17.12 -0.16
C ASP A 40 -10.89 -16.94 -1.64
N ARG A 41 -12.19 -16.97 -1.97
CA ARG A 41 -12.63 -16.70 -3.34
C ARG A 41 -12.38 -15.24 -3.71
N TRP A 42 -11.90 -14.99 -4.92
CA TRP A 42 -11.75 -13.64 -5.47
C TRP A 42 -13.13 -12.99 -5.70
N THR A 43 -13.41 -11.91 -4.95
CA THR A 43 -14.67 -11.15 -5.04
C THR A 43 -14.48 -9.73 -5.58
N HIS A 44 -13.24 -9.31 -5.81
CA HIS A 44 -12.92 -7.99 -6.33
C HIS A 44 -13.12 -7.92 -7.85
N PRO A 45 -13.45 -6.76 -8.44
CA PRO A 45 -13.48 -6.60 -9.89
C PRO A 45 -12.16 -7.00 -10.58
N PRO A 46 -12.18 -7.40 -11.87
CA PRO A 46 -10.98 -7.71 -12.65
C PRO A 46 -9.96 -6.57 -12.61
N ILE A 47 -8.68 -6.90 -12.48
CA ILE A 47 -7.58 -5.94 -12.39
C ILE A 47 -6.60 -6.19 -13.54
N LEU A 48 -6.27 -5.14 -14.28
CA LEU A 48 -5.18 -5.10 -15.25
C LEU A 48 -4.20 -4.01 -14.82
N TRP A 49 -2.96 -4.38 -14.52
CA TRP A 49 -1.87 -3.44 -14.28
C TRP A 49 -0.94 -3.46 -15.48
N ALA A 50 -1.11 -2.49 -16.38
CA ALA A 50 -0.22 -2.31 -17.51
C ALA A 50 1.04 -1.57 -17.06
N ALA A 51 2.21 -1.98 -17.57
CA ALA A 51 3.42 -1.20 -17.41
C ALA A 51 3.28 0.12 -18.19
N THR A 52 3.73 1.22 -17.59
CA THR A 52 3.66 2.56 -18.22
C THR A 52 4.99 3.01 -18.81
N ASP A 53 6.10 2.48 -18.30
CA ASP A 53 7.44 2.82 -18.78
C ASP A 53 7.93 1.70 -19.68
N GLU A 54 7.96 1.97 -20.99
CA GLU A 54 8.57 1.10 -21.98
C GLU A 54 9.83 1.78 -22.51
N VAL A 55 11.02 1.26 -22.18
CA VAL A 55 12.27 1.68 -22.83
C VAL A 55 12.37 0.95 -24.17
N VAL A 56 11.52 1.34 -25.11
CA VAL A 56 11.63 0.89 -26.50
C VAL A 56 12.64 1.83 -27.16
N GLY A 57 13.91 1.42 -27.19
CA GLY A 57 14.97 2.17 -27.88
C GLY A 57 14.55 2.51 -29.31
N GLY A 58 14.88 3.71 -29.78
CA GLY A 58 14.44 4.24 -31.08
C GLY A 58 14.75 3.30 -32.25
N GLY A 59 13.78 2.49 -32.65
CA GLY A 59 13.86 1.52 -33.72
C GLY A 59 12.55 1.49 -34.51
N HIS A 60 12.66 1.72 -35.82
CA HIS A 60 11.54 1.82 -36.77
C HIS A 60 10.71 0.53 -36.86
N GLY A 61 9.38 0.67 -36.92
CA GLY A 61 8.45 -0.40 -37.30
C GLY A 61 7.25 0.13 -38.07
N HIS A 62 7.38 0.25 -39.39
CA HIS A 62 6.23 0.42 -40.29
C HIS A 62 5.56 -0.95 -40.48
N GLY A 63 4.38 -1.15 -39.90
CA GLY A 63 3.54 -2.31 -40.16
C GLY A 63 2.14 -2.04 -39.67
N LYS A 64 1.13 -2.22 -40.54
CA LYS A 64 -0.29 -2.15 -40.16
C LYS A 64 -0.51 -3.06 -38.95
N SER A 65 -1.21 -2.57 -37.94
CA SER A 65 -1.54 -3.32 -36.72
C SER A 65 -2.53 -4.44 -37.02
N GLU A 66 -2.10 -5.49 -37.70
CA GLU A 66 -2.82 -6.76 -37.70
C GLU A 66 -2.71 -7.35 -36.30
N PHE A 67 -3.87 -7.59 -35.66
CA PHE A 67 -3.92 -8.33 -34.42
C PHE A 67 -3.42 -9.75 -34.69
N SER A 68 -2.18 -10.02 -34.28
CA SER A 68 -1.57 -11.32 -34.37
C SER A 68 -1.41 -11.86 -32.95
N VAL A 69 -1.92 -13.08 -32.71
CA VAL A 69 -1.80 -13.74 -31.41
C VAL A 69 -0.40 -14.38 -31.34
N GLY A 70 0.37 -14.00 -30.32
CA GLY A 70 1.69 -14.57 -30.05
C GLY A 70 1.63 -15.97 -29.40
N GLY A 71 2.65 -16.33 -28.62
CA GLY A 71 2.68 -17.59 -27.86
C GLY A 71 1.88 -17.57 -26.55
N GLY A 72 1.69 -18.74 -25.92
CA GLY A 72 0.97 -18.88 -24.65
C GLY A 72 1.67 -19.86 -23.68
N ALA A 73 1.50 -19.62 -22.38
CA ALA A 73 1.97 -20.50 -21.30
C ALA A 73 0.86 -20.68 -20.26
N SER A 74 0.76 -21.86 -19.65
CA SER A 74 -0.25 -22.17 -18.63
C SER A 74 0.30 -23.07 -17.52
N GLY A 75 -0.34 -23.04 -16.36
CA GLY A 75 -0.01 -23.86 -15.17
C GLY A 75 -1.16 -23.86 -14.16
N ASN A 76 -1.13 -24.81 -13.22
CA ASN A 76 -2.17 -25.03 -12.21
C ASN A 76 -1.54 -25.19 -10.82
N TRP A 77 -1.32 -24.07 -10.14
CA TRP A 77 -0.88 -24.07 -8.74
C TRP A 77 -1.87 -24.78 -7.83
#